data_AF-A0A1H0DTW3-F1
#
_entry.id   AF-A0A1H0DTW3-F1
#
_cell.length_a   1.000
_cell.length_b   1.000
_cell.length_c   1.000
_cell.angle_alpha   90.00
_cell.angle_beta   90.00
_cell.angle_gamma   90.00
#
_symmetry.space_group_name_H-M   'P 1'
#
loop_
_entity.id
_entity.type
_entity.pdbx_description
1 polymer ?
#
loop_
_entity_poly.entity_id
_entity_poly.type
_entity_poly.pdbx_seq_one_letter_code
_entity_poly.pdbx_strand_id
1 'polypeptide(L)'
;MPESDLPSPRFSAADDPWIEVRTGHRYATVGLRELFLRADTIDDLALPHPPAASALLRIAVAITTRITGLDNADLTASEWTALRRRCLTAGRFEPDAVHAYFDAHPWSVFDPERPWLQDPSLREQCAKPFGINAFVPGRPAGNNLAWFSPHHHDNATPVPTAHALQYLLIHHYYGRPGTSTPRTTATCSSGKLTGGPLRGTVSFHPVGRTLHETLLAGCAPFTGDELPAADTCPWEDPAPPDPDAPPRPVSWPGRLLTGMSRHAILLVPGDDGATVTDAYLSWATQHPKVPVTDPYLTYHFDMAKPLPRRRSVRRADADRAWWRELDTLLLAGDEHGSHRRPAVFDTLNDLPDEVRTTLRIRVHGFDQDAKATDYQWYTALTPPLLHWMEEHDPQRAQRIADCCQAAESTARQLADVTRQAWEEAATPGRAGSPARPRRKEPAWVGKCAARYWPLAESVFWQLLDDPDAAPTRAFTRAAVTALRETTATARARHNSAARAVALAVRELYRRQPNPQRKTSR
;
A
#
# COMPACT_ATOMS: atom_id res chain seq x y z
N MET A 1 0.38 -13.92 -51.35
CA MET A 1 -0.82 -13.94 -50.48
C MET A 1 -0.83 -12.61 -49.78
N PRO A 2 -1.79 -11.73 -50.06
CA PRO A 2 -1.83 -10.43 -49.39
C PRO A 2 -2.16 -10.67 -47.91
N GLU A 3 -1.35 -10.14 -47.01
CA GLU A 3 -1.70 -10.00 -45.59
C GLU A 3 -3.03 -9.26 -45.55
N SER A 4 -4.07 -9.99 -45.16
CA SER A 4 -5.37 -9.41 -44.86
C SER A 4 -5.20 -8.33 -43.81
N ASP A 5 -5.77 -7.15 -44.06
CA ASP A 5 -6.07 -6.09 -43.08
C ASP A 5 -6.85 -6.68 -41.90
N LEU A 6 -6.16 -7.37 -41.00
CA LEU A 6 -6.71 -7.67 -39.69
C LEU A 6 -6.80 -6.32 -38.97
N PRO A 7 -7.97 -5.94 -38.43
CA PRO A 7 -8.11 -4.69 -37.72
C PRO A 7 -7.09 -4.67 -36.58
N SER A 8 -6.28 -3.60 -36.49
CA SER A 8 -5.33 -3.44 -35.39
C SER A 8 -6.04 -3.68 -34.05
N PRO A 9 -5.47 -4.47 -33.13
CA PRO A 9 -6.11 -4.80 -31.87
C PRO A 9 -6.49 -3.51 -31.12
N ARG A 10 -7.76 -3.37 -30.75
CA ARG A 10 -8.29 -2.13 -30.14
C ARG A 10 -8.70 -2.39 -28.70
N PHE A 11 -8.09 -1.64 -27.78
CA PHE A 11 -8.56 -1.53 -26.40
C PHE A 11 -8.16 -0.14 -25.87
N SER A 12 -9.11 0.62 -25.35
CA SER A 12 -8.96 1.95 -24.75
C SER A 12 -9.10 1.86 -23.24
N ALA A 13 -8.08 2.28 -22.48
CA ALA A 13 -8.18 2.38 -21.03
C ALA A 13 -9.22 3.41 -20.57
N ALA A 14 -9.57 4.38 -21.43
CA ALA A 14 -10.59 5.37 -21.16
C ALA A 14 -12.01 4.81 -21.29
N ASP A 15 -12.28 4.06 -22.36
CA ASP A 15 -13.65 3.77 -22.78
C ASP A 15 -14.02 2.29 -22.61
N ASP A 16 -13.08 1.37 -22.79
CA ASP A 16 -13.36 -0.06 -22.63
C ASP A 16 -13.43 -0.45 -21.15
N PRO A 17 -14.33 -1.37 -20.78
CA PRO A 17 -14.55 -1.73 -19.39
C PRO A 17 -13.39 -2.58 -18.84
N TRP A 18 -12.71 -2.07 -17.81
CA TRP A 18 -11.68 -2.83 -17.09
C TRP A 18 -11.63 -2.60 -15.57
N ILE A 19 -12.37 -1.60 -15.07
CA ILE A 19 -12.40 -1.21 -13.67
C ILE A 19 -13.70 -1.74 -13.06
N GLU A 20 -13.57 -2.70 -12.14
CA GLU A 20 -14.71 -3.18 -11.37
C GLU A 20 -15.10 -2.15 -10.31
N VAL A 21 -16.39 -1.78 -10.29
CA VAL A 21 -16.98 -0.80 -9.39
C VAL A 21 -18.22 -1.36 -8.72
N ARG A 22 -18.54 -0.83 -7.54
CA ARG A 22 -19.72 -1.21 -6.76
C ARG A 22 -20.65 -0.02 -6.58
N THR A 23 -21.95 -0.25 -6.80
CA THR A 23 -23.04 0.68 -6.51
C THR A 23 -24.13 -0.08 -5.75
N GLY A 24 -24.25 0.18 -4.44
CA GLY A 24 -25.06 -0.61 -3.54
C GLY A 24 -24.64 -2.08 -3.55
N HIS A 25 -25.55 -2.96 -3.99
CA HIS A 25 -25.33 -4.41 -4.13
C HIS A 25 -24.97 -4.84 -5.56
N ARG A 26 -24.83 -3.90 -6.50
CA ARG A 26 -24.51 -4.20 -7.90
C ARG A 26 -23.03 -3.98 -8.16
N TYR A 27 -22.46 -4.86 -8.97
CA TYR A 27 -21.11 -4.75 -9.50
C TYR A 27 -21.20 -4.53 -11.00
N ALA A 28 -20.37 -3.63 -11.52
CA ALA A 28 -20.24 -3.36 -12.94
C ALA A 28 -18.76 -3.12 -13.28
N THR A 29 -18.43 -3.23 -14.56
CA THR A 29 -17.10 -2.92 -15.06
C THR A 29 -17.19 -1.70 -15.97
N VAL A 30 -16.34 -0.70 -15.76
CA VAL A 30 -16.34 0.57 -16.50
C VAL A 30 -14.92 0.93 -16.98
N GLY A 31 -14.82 1.80 -17.97
CA GLY A 31 -13.57 2.47 -18.35
C GLY A 31 -13.29 3.69 -17.46
N LEU A 32 -12.11 4.30 -17.59
CA LEU A 32 -11.76 5.50 -16.80
C LEU A 32 -12.72 6.68 -17.06
N ARG A 33 -13.16 6.92 -18.30
CA ARG A 33 -14.05 8.05 -18.61
C ARG A 33 -15.39 7.93 -17.89
N GLU A 34 -16.04 6.77 -18.02
CA GLU A 34 -17.30 6.45 -17.35
C GLU A 34 -17.16 6.45 -15.82
N LEU A 35 -15.99 6.05 -15.29
CA LEU A 35 -15.68 6.12 -13.85
C LEU A 35 -15.86 7.54 -13.30
N PHE A 36 -15.38 8.55 -14.04
CA PHE A 36 -15.52 9.96 -13.64
C PHE A 36 -16.94 10.48 -13.86
N LEU A 37 -17.56 10.18 -15.01
CA LEU A 37 -18.93 10.63 -15.32
C LEU A 37 -19.97 10.14 -14.30
N ARG A 38 -19.71 8.99 -13.66
CA ARG A 38 -20.62 8.37 -12.68
C ARG A 38 -20.05 8.26 -11.27
N ALA A 39 -18.98 8.99 -10.98
CA ALA A 39 -18.31 8.93 -9.68
C ALA A 39 -19.23 9.27 -8.49
N ASP A 40 -20.30 10.04 -8.73
CA ASP A 40 -21.36 10.37 -7.77
C ASP A 40 -22.27 9.20 -7.41
N THR A 41 -22.37 8.18 -8.28
CA THR A 41 -23.21 6.99 -8.08
C THR A 41 -22.43 5.74 -7.68
N ILE A 42 -21.10 5.78 -7.79
CA ILE A 42 -20.23 4.67 -7.45
C ILE A 42 -19.89 4.77 -5.97
N ASP A 43 -20.18 3.73 -5.20
CA ASP A 43 -19.81 3.69 -3.79
C ASP A 43 -18.31 3.44 -3.65
N ASP A 44 -17.75 2.60 -4.53
CA ASP A 44 -16.42 2.05 -4.33
C ASP A 44 -15.80 1.37 -5.56
N LEU A 45 -14.46 1.30 -5.59
CA LEU A 45 -13.69 0.42 -6.46
C LEU A 45 -13.71 -1.01 -5.89
N ALA A 46 -14.14 -1.97 -6.71
CA ALA A 46 -14.33 -3.37 -6.36
C ALA A 46 -13.23 -4.30 -6.89
N LEU A 47 -12.08 -3.74 -7.27
CA LEU A 47 -10.97 -4.48 -7.87
C LEU A 47 -10.49 -5.65 -6.97
N PRO A 48 -10.23 -6.83 -7.54
CA PRO A 48 -9.85 -8.03 -6.77
C PRO A 48 -8.44 -7.93 -6.17
N HIS A 49 -7.60 -7.04 -6.70
CA HIS A 49 -6.21 -6.86 -6.28
C HIS A 49 -6.02 -5.53 -5.53
N PRO A 50 -5.85 -5.53 -4.19
CA PRO A 50 -5.54 -4.33 -3.41
C PRO A 50 -4.39 -3.46 -3.96
N PRO A 51 -3.25 -4.00 -4.43
CA PRO A 51 -2.20 -3.16 -5.02
C PRO A 51 -2.63 -2.47 -6.33
N ALA A 52 -3.47 -3.10 -7.16
CA ALA A 52 -4.02 -2.47 -8.35
C ALA A 52 -5.01 -1.36 -7.99
N ALA A 53 -5.87 -1.58 -6.99
CA ALA A 53 -6.79 -0.54 -6.49
C ALA A 53 -6.03 0.69 -5.95
N SER A 54 -4.96 0.47 -5.17
CA SER A 54 -4.12 1.56 -4.64
C SER A 54 -3.41 2.37 -5.74
N ALA A 55 -2.98 1.70 -6.80
CA ALA A 55 -2.40 2.35 -7.97
C ALA A 55 -3.44 3.12 -8.79
N LEU A 56 -4.62 2.53 -9.01
CA LEU A 56 -5.71 3.19 -9.72
C LEU A 56 -6.22 4.42 -8.99
N LEU A 57 -6.33 4.38 -7.65
CA LEU A 57 -6.72 5.56 -6.87
C LEU A 57 -5.76 6.73 -7.07
N ARG A 58 -4.45 6.48 -7.16
CA ARG A 58 -3.45 7.54 -7.44
C ARG A 58 -3.61 8.13 -8.83
N ILE A 59 -3.83 7.29 -9.84
CA ILE A 59 -4.13 7.72 -11.21
C ILE A 59 -5.41 8.56 -11.24
N ALA A 60 -6.47 8.05 -10.60
CA ALA A 60 -7.75 8.72 -10.57
C ALA A 60 -7.69 10.05 -9.81
N VAL A 61 -6.91 10.15 -8.72
CA VAL A 61 -6.68 11.43 -8.04
C VAL A 61 -5.90 12.40 -8.92
N ALA A 62 -4.85 11.97 -9.62
CA ALA A 62 -4.13 12.84 -10.55
C ALA A 62 -5.07 13.40 -11.64
N ILE A 63 -5.90 12.55 -12.24
CA ILE A 63 -6.91 12.97 -13.22
C ILE A 63 -7.95 13.89 -12.59
N THR A 64 -8.40 13.61 -11.35
CA THR A 64 -9.32 14.48 -10.59
C THR A 64 -8.74 15.88 -10.48
N THR A 65 -7.47 15.99 -10.08
CA THR A 65 -6.84 17.30 -9.91
C THR A 65 -6.79 18.08 -11.22
N ARG A 66 -6.57 17.41 -12.37
CA ARG A 66 -6.60 18.02 -13.71
C ARG A 66 -7.99 18.52 -14.09
N ILE A 67 -9.01 17.69 -13.90
CA ILE A 67 -10.40 18.01 -14.29
C ILE A 67 -10.94 19.17 -13.45
N THR A 68 -10.59 19.25 -12.17
CA THR A 68 -11.11 20.28 -11.26
C THR A 68 -10.22 21.53 -11.16
N GLY A 69 -9.01 21.50 -11.71
CA GLY A 69 -8.01 22.56 -11.52
C GLY A 69 -7.40 22.62 -10.11
N LEU A 70 -7.51 21.52 -9.35
CA LEU A 70 -6.92 21.42 -7.99
C LEU A 70 -5.40 21.19 -8.03
N ASP A 71 -4.84 20.98 -9.22
CA ASP A 71 -3.40 20.87 -9.53
C ASP A 71 -2.71 22.23 -9.76
N ASN A 72 -3.44 23.34 -9.70
CA ASN A 72 -2.85 24.67 -9.81
C ASN A 72 -2.04 25.03 -8.56
N ALA A 73 -0.71 25.08 -8.70
CA ALA A 73 0.23 25.40 -7.62
C ALA A 73 0.19 26.87 -7.17
N ASP A 74 -0.38 27.77 -7.97
CA ASP A 74 -0.51 29.20 -7.64
C ASP A 74 -1.69 29.48 -6.69
N LEU A 75 -2.55 28.48 -6.42
CA LEU A 75 -3.66 28.63 -5.49
C LEU A 75 -3.14 28.77 -4.06
N THR A 76 -3.59 29.80 -3.35
CA THR A 76 -3.40 29.87 -1.90
C THR A 76 -4.15 28.73 -1.21
N ALA A 77 -3.73 28.37 0.01
CA ALA A 77 -4.40 27.32 0.79
C ALA A 77 -5.92 27.54 0.95
N SER A 78 -6.34 28.81 1.11
CA SER A 78 -7.75 29.20 1.21
C SER A 78 -8.50 29.01 -0.11
N GLU A 79 -7.91 29.43 -1.24
CA GLU A 79 -8.51 29.27 -2.57
C GLU A 79 -8.62 27.81 -2.97
N TRP A 80 -7.58 27.02 -2.70
CA TRP A 80 -7.59 25.58 -2.94
C TRP A 80 -8.69 24.88 -2.13
N THR A 81 -8.80 25.22 -0.84
CA THR A 81 -9.84 24.69 0.05
C THR A 81 -11.25 25.07 -0.43
N ALA A 82 -11.43 26.33 -0.83
CA ALA A 82 -12.69 26.82 -1.37
C ALA A 82 -13.05 26.13 -2.70
N LEU A 83 -12.07 25.91 -3.58
CA LEU A 83 -12.27 25.17 -4.84
C LEU A 83 -12.69 23.73 -4.57
N ARG A 84 -11.97 23.00 -3.72
CA ARG A 84 -12.32 21.62 -3.34
C ARG A 84 -13.73 21.56 -2.74
N ARG A 85 -14.09 22.52 -1.87
CA ARG A 85 -15.43 22.60 -1.29
C ARG A 85 -16.50 22.83 -2.36
N ARG A 86 -16.27 23.72 -3.32
CA ARG A 86 -17.21 23.92 -4.46
C ARG A 86 -17.40 22.64 -5.26
N CYS A 87 -16.32 21.92 -5.56
CA CYS A 87 -16.39 20.64 -6.26
C CYS A 87 -17.19 19.60 -5.45
N LEU A 88 -16.93 19.48 -4.15
CA LEU A 88 -17.70 18.58 -3.27
C LEU A 88 -19.19 18.93 -3.25
N THR A 89 -19.54 20.21 -3.12
CA THR A 89 -20.94 20.70 -3.12
C THR A 89 -21.65 20.44 -4.44
N ALA A 90 -20.94 20.47 -5.59
CA ALA A 90 -21.52 20.14 -6.89
C ALA A 90 -21.98 18.68 -6.97
N GLY A 91 -21.40 17.79 -6.16
CA GLY A 91 -21.82 16.39 -6.00
C GLY A 91 -21.42 15.46 -7.15
N ARG A 92 -20.92 15.99 -8.27
CA ARG A 92 -20.42 15.25 -9.44
C ARG A 92 -19.38 16.07 -10.19
N PHE A 93 -18.57 15.41 -11.01
CA PHE A 93 -17.68 16.10 -11.95
C PHE A 93 -18.47 16.74 -13.10
N GLU A 94 -17.95 17.83 -13.65
CA GLU A 94 -18.54 18.52 -14.79
C GLU A 94 -18.27 17.68 -16.06
N PRO A 95 -19.33 17.19 -16.76
CA PRO A 95 -19.15 16.26 -17.88
C PRO A 95 -18.28 16.81 -19.01
N ASP A 96 -18.40 18.08 -19.39
CA ASP A 96 -17.64 18.63 -20.51
C ASP A 96 -16.14 18.69 -20.19
N ALA A 97 -15.76 18.99 -18.95
CA ALA A 97 -14.38 18.95 -18.46
C ALA A 97 -13.83 17.53 -18.43
N VAL A 98 -14.65 16.53 -18.04
CA VAL A 98 -14.26 15.11 -18.12
C VAL A 98 -14.00 14.73 -19.58
N HIS A 99 -14.94 15.03 -20.49
CA HIS A 99 -14.77 14.72 -21.91
C HIS A 99 -13.54 15.42 -22.50
N ALA A 100 -13.38 16.72 -22.26
CA ALA A 100 -12.24 17.49 -22.74
C ALA A 100 -10.90 16.91 -22.28
N TYR A 101 -10.79 16.47 -21.02
CA TYR A 101 -9.56 15.86 -20.52
C TYR A 101 -9.24 14.53 -21.22
N PHE A 102 -10.22 13.64 -21.35
CA PHE A 102 -10.01 12.34 -21.97
C PHE A 102 -9.79 12.45 -23.48
N ASP A 103 -10.40 13.42 -24.17
CA ASP A 103 -10.25 13.63 -25.61
C ASP A 103 -8.89 14.27 -25.98
N ALA A 104 -8.25 14.95 -25.03
CA ALA A 104 -6.94 15.58 -25.24
C ALA A 104 -5.74 14.62 -25.19
N HIS A 105 -5.93 13.37 -24.74
CA HIS A 105 -4.83 12.45 -24.44
C HIS A 105 -5.05 11.05 -25.06
N PRO A 106 -3.98 10.29 -25.37
CA PRO A 106 -4.11 8.93 -25.86
C PRO A 106 -4.36 7.93 -24.73
N TRP A 107 -5.34 7.05 -24.94
CA TRP A 107 -5.72 6.00 -23.99
C TRP A 107 -5.66 4.58 -24.58
N SER A 108 -5.22 4.46 -25.83
CA SER A 108 -5.09 3.17 -26.50
C SER A 108 -4.00 2.33 -25.82
N VAL A 109 -4.37 1.11 -25.41
CA VAL A 109 -3.48 0.17 -24.70
C VAL A 109 -2.51 -0.50 -25.66
N PHE A 110 -2.89 -0.71 -26.91
CA PHE A 110 -2.08 -1.39 -27.92
C PHE A 110 -1.65 -0.45 -29.06
N ASP A 111 -1.59 0.85 -28.78
CA ASP A 111 -1.04 1.80 -29.74
C ASP A 111 0.41 1.42 -30.10
N PRO A 112 0.78 1.41 -31.39
CA PRO A 112 2.13 1.01 -31.81
C PRO A 112 3.21 1.98 -31.32
N GLU A 113 2.89 3.26 -31.13
CA GLU A 113 3.83 4.33 -30.83
C GLU A 113 3.69 4.90 -29.42
N ARG A 114 2.47 4.96 -28.88
CA ARG A 114 2.16 5.54 -27.56
C ARG A 114 1.17 4.67 -26.78
N PRO A 115 1.50 3.39 -26.52
CA PRO A 115 0.62 2.53 -25.74
C PRO A 115 0.50 3.06 -24.31
N TRP A 116 -0.73 3.16 -23.79
CA TRP A 116 -1.01 3.77 -22.50
C TRP A 116 -0.20 3.10 -21.38
N LEU A 117 0.57 3.90 -20.64
CA LEU A 117 1.48 3.50 -19.56
C LEU A 117 2.54 2.44 -19.94
N GLN A 118 2.85 2.30 -21.22
CA GLN A 118 3.78 1.27 -21.70
C GLN A 118 4.96 1.88 -22.46
N ASP A 119 5.99 1.07 -22.68
CA ASP A 119 7.20 1.45 -23.39
C ASP A 119 7.29 0.64 -24.71
N PRO A 120 6.94 1.24 -25.85
CA PRO A 120 6.91 0.54 -27.14
C PRO A 120 8.31 0.11 -27.61
N SER A 121 9.37 0.77 -27.13
CA SER A 121 10.75 0.47 -27.53
C SER A 121 11.23 -0.90 -27.05
N LEU A 122 10.55 -1.50 -26.06
CA LEU A 122 10.86 -2.85 -25.57
C LEU A 122 10.74 -3.92 -26.65
N ARG A 123 9.92 -3.70 -27.69
CA ARG A 123 9.77 -4.63 -28.81
C ARG A 123 11.09 -4.86 -29.55
N GLU A 124 11.93 -3.83 -29.63
CA GLU A 124 13.22 -3.85 -30.32
C GLU A 124 14.39 -4.04 -29.34
N GLN A 125 14.28 -3.48 -28.13
CA GLN A 125 15.36 -3.43 -27.15
C GLN A 125 15.47 -4.71 -26.29
N CYS A 126 14.47 -5.59 -26.32
CA CYS A 126 14.48 -6.88 -25.64
C CYS A 126 14.40 -8.04 -26.64
N ALA A 127 15.38 -8.96 -26.56
CA ALA A 127 15.46 -10.09 -27.49
C ALA A 127 14.31 -11.11 -27.34
N LYS A 128 13.66 -11.17 -26.19
CA LYS A 128 12.57 -12.11 -25.88
C LYS A 128 11.53 -11.44 -24.97
N PRO A 129 10.27 -11.86 -25.01
CA PRO A 129 9.29 -11.43 -24.02
C PRO A 129 9.63 -11.99 -22.62
N PHE A 130 9.02 -11.42 -21.60
CA PHE A 130 9.18 -11.83 -20.20
C PHE A 130 8.36 -13.08 -19.85
N GLY A 131 7.29 -13.35 -20.59
CA GLY A 131 6.39 -14.48 -20.38
C GLY A 131 5.16 -14.09 -19.57
N ILE A 132 3.96 -14.44 -20.08
CA ILE A 132 2.69 -14.11 -19.44
C ILE A 132 2.56 -14.66 -18.01
N ASN A 133 3.09 -15.86 -17.75
CA ASN A 133 3.06 -16.47 -16.42
C ASN A 133 3.96 -15.73 -15.42
N ALA A 134 5.06 -15.12 -15.87
CA ALA A 134 5.91 -14.30 -15.02
C ALA A 134 5.31 -12.91 -14.78
N PHE A 135 4.54 -12.40 -15.75
CA PHE A 135 3.84 -11.12 -15.66
C PHE A 135 2.66 -11.17 -14.68
N VAL A 136 1.87 -12.23 -14.67
CA VAL A 136 0.68 -12.35 -13.79
C VAL A 136 1.09 -12.69 -12.35
N PRO A 137 0.80 -11.84 -11.35
CA PRO A 137 1.08 -12.14 -9.95
C PRO A 137 0.42 -13.45 -9.50
N GLY A 138 1.19 -14.30 -8.81
CA GLY A 138 0.70 -15.57 -8.27
C GLY A 138 0.72 -16.76 -9.23
N ARG A 139 0.98 -16.55 -10.54
CA ARG A 139 1.27 -17.69 -11.45
C ARG A 139 2.69 -18.20 -11.22
N PRO A 140 2.92 -19.52 -11.23
CA PRO A 140 4.28 -20.06 -11.18
C PRO A 140 5.00 -19.75 -12.49
N ALA A 141 6.24 -19.27 -12.37
CA ALA A 141 7.12 -18.99 -13.47
C ALA A 141 8.58 -19.25 -13.06
N GLY A 142 9.43 -19.55 -14.05
CA GLY A 142 10.84 -19.88 -13.82
C GLY A 142 11.01 -21.09 -12.89
N ASN A 143 11.78 -20.89 -11.82
CA ASN A 143 12.05 -21.93 -10.82
C ASN A 143 10.98 -22.03 -9.73
N ASN A 144 9.87 -21.29 -9.84
CA ASN A 144 8.78 -21.36 -8.87
C ASN A 144 8.01 -22.67 -9.04
N LEU A 145 7.70 -23.30 -7.91
CA LEU A 145 6.98 -24.57 -7.88
C LEU A 145 5.49 -24.36 -8.12
N ALA A 146 4.87 -25.16 -8.99
CA ALA A 146 3.46 -25.09 -9.35
C ALA A 146 2.56 -25.94 -8.42
N TRP A 147 2.59 -25.69 -7.11
CA TRP A 147 1.89 -26.55 -6.12
C TRP A 147 0.36 -26.58 -6.29
N PHE A 148 -0.25 -25.49 -6.77
CA PHE A 148 -1.71 -25.31 -6.83
C PHE A 148 -2.18 -24.56 -8.08
N SER A 149 -1.36 -24.50 -9.13
CA SER A 149 -1.69 -23.75 -10.35
C SER A 149 -1.73 -24.67 -11.56
N PRO A 150 -2.74 -24.55 -12.44
CA PRO A 150 -2.73 -25.27 -13.71
C PRO A 150 -1.68 -24.71 -14.69
N HIS A 151 -1.15 -23.52 -14.40
CA HIS A 151 -0.15 -22.87 -15.23
C HIS A 151 1.25 -23.43 -14.95
N HIS A 152 2.00 -23.63 -16.02
CA HIS A 152 3.42 -24.00 -16.01
C HIS A 152 4.03 -23.52 -17.32
N HIS A 153 5.34 -23.69 -17.49
CA HIS A 153 6.09 -23.17 -18.64
C HIS A 153 5.49 -23.54 -20.00
N ASP A 154 4.98 -24.77 -20.11
CA ASP A 154 4.42 -25.29 -21.36
C ASP A 154 2.93 -24.95 -21.56
N ASN A 155 2.30 -24.28 -20.59
CA ASN A 155 0.90 -23.86 -20.64
C ASN A 155 0.76 -22.37 -20.25
N ALA A 156 1.11 -21.50 -21.19
CA ALA A 156 0.98 -20.05 -21.10
C ALA A 156 -0.42 -19.61 -21.55
N THR A 157 -1.40 -19.65 -20.64
CA THR A 157 -2.77 -19.21 -20.95
C THR A 157 -2.84 -17.68 -21.05
N PRO A 158 -3.37 -17.11 -22.14
CA PRO A 158 -3.63 -15.67 -22.24
C PRO A 158 -4.50 -15.14 -21.10
N VAL A 159 -4.46 -13.84 -20.86
CA VAL A 159 -5.31 -13.17 -19.86
C VAL A 159 -6.20 -12.13 -20.53
N PRO A 160 -7.41 -11.86 -20.01
CA PRO A 160 -8.20 -10.72 -20.47
C PRO A 160 -7.42 -9.41 -20.33
N THR A 161 -7.50 -8.52 -21.32
CA THR A 161 -6.80 -7.23 -21.33
C THR A 161 -7.14 -6.39 -20.09
N ALA A 162 -8.41 -6.42 -19.65
CA ALA A 162 -8.83 -5.77 -18.41
C ALA A 162 -8.01 -6.20 -17.19
N HIS A 163 -7.72 -7.51 -17.04
CA HIS A 163 -6.89 -8.01 -15.96
C HIS A 163 -5.41 -7.66 -16.17
N ALA A 164 -4.93 -7.68 -17.42
CA ALA A 164 -3.57 -7.29 -17.75
C ALA A 164 -3.27 -5.84 -17.36
N LEU A 165 -4.22 -4.92 -17.54
CA LEU A 165 -4.09 -3.53 -17.08
C LEU A 165 -3.92 -3.43 -15.56
N GLN A 166 -4.68 -4.22 -14.80
CA GLN A 166 -4.52 -4.27 -13.34
C GLN A 166 -3.13 -4.78 -12.95
N TYR A 167 -2.60 -5.80 -13.64
CA TYR A 167 -1.26 -6.31 -13.40
C TYR A 167 -0.16 -5.31 -13.81
N LEU A 168 -0.38 -4.58 -14.91
CA LEU A 168 0.48 -3.48 -15.34
C LEU A 168 0.61 -2.44 -14.23
N LEU A 169 -0.51 -2.03 -13.61
CA LEU A 169 -0.49 -1.12 -12.46
C LEU A 169 0.28 -1.71 -11.27
N ILE A 170 0.10 -2.99 -10.95
CA ILE A 170 0.86 -3.62 -9.86
C ILE A 170 2.37 -3.54 -10.13
N HIS A 171 2.82 -3.79 -11.37
CA HIS A 171 4.25 -3.72 -11.70
C HIS A 171 4.82 -2.31 -11.64
N HIS A 172 4.08 -1.29 -12.08
CA HIS A 172 4.53 0.10 -12.01
C HIS A 172 4.78 0.57 -10.56
N TYR A 173 3.93 0.16 -9.62
CA TYR A 173 3.97 0.65 -8.25
C TYR A 173 4.67 -0.32 -7.27
N TYR A 174 4.35 -1.61 -7.33
CA TYR A 174 4.78 -2.63 -6.36
C TYR A 174 5.74 -3.68 -6.95
N GLY A 175 6.15 -3.51 -8.21
CA GLY A 175 6.96 -4.49 -8.92
C GLY A 175 8.27 -4.85 -8.20
N ARG A 176 8.72 -6.09 -8.42
CA ARG A 176 9.92 -6.66 -7.80
C ARG A 176 11.24 -6.09 -8.36
N PRO A 177 12.27 -5.85 -7.52
CA PRO A 177 13.65 -5.73 -7.96
C PRO A 177 14.22 -7.11 -8.36
N GLY A 178 15.42 -7.12 -8.93
CA GLY A 178 16.16 -8.35 -9.22
C GLY A 178 16.63 -8.39 -10.67
N THR A 179 16.55 -9.57 -11.28
CA THR A 179 16.92 -9.77 -12.69
C THR A 179 15.66 -10.06 -13.51
N SER A 180 15.55 -9.41 -14.66
CA SER A 180 14.51 -9.60 -15.67
C SER A 180 15.15 -9.80 -17.04
N THR A 181 14.33 -9.83 -18.08
CA THR A 181 14.82 -9.86 -19.45
C THR A 181 15.77 -8.69 -19.70
N PRO A 182 17.01 -8.95 -20.19
CA PRO A 182 17.93 -7.90 -20.55
C PRO A 182 17.34 -6.94 -21.58
N ARG A 183 17.43 -5.65 -21.28
CA ARG A 183 17.16 -4.56 -22.22
C ARG A 183 18.49 -3.98 -22.67
N THR A 184 18.66 -3.83 -23.97
CA THR A 184 19.84 -3.22 -24.60
C THR A 184 19.42 -1.90 -25.23
N THR A 185 20.00 -0.81 -24.73
CA THR A 185 19.84 0.55 -25.25
C THR A 185 21.11 0.98 -25.99
N ALA A 186 21.17 2.23 -26.46
CA ALA A 186 22.36 2.76 -27.12
C ALA A 186 23.56 2.84 -26.14
N THR A 187 23.29 3.04 -24.85
CA THR A 187 24.33 3.27 -23.84
C THR A 187 24.63 2.06 -22.96
N CYS A 188 23.67 1.14 -22.75
CA CYS A 188 23.88 0.02 -21.83
C CYS A 188 23.06 -1.23 -22.17
N SER A 189 23.54 -2.40 -21.74
CA SER A 189 22.76 -3.64 -21.71
C SER A 189 22.68 -4.15 -20.28
N SER A 190 21.46 -4.31 -19.75
CA SER A 190 21.24 -4.72 -18.37
C SER A 190 19.90 -5.43 -18.20
N GLY A 191 19.86 -6.48 -17.38
CA GLY A 191 18.62 -7.11 -16.89
C GLY A 191 18.24 -6.67 -15.48
N LYS A 192 18.99 -5.75 -14.86
CA LYS A 192 18.81 -5.39 -13.45
C LYS A 192 17.60 -4.48 -13.25
N LEU A 193 16.63 -4.97 -12.48
CA LEU A 193 15.46 -4.23 -12.02
C LEU A 193 15.67 -3.62 -10.64
N THR A 194 15.12 -2.43 -10.47
CA THR A 194 14.95 -1.77 -9.19
C THR A 194 13.48 -1.80 -8.82
N GLY A 195 13.16 -2.13 -7.56
CA GLY A 195 11.77 -2.29 -7.13
C GLY A 195 10.96 -1.00 -7.28
N GLY A 196 9.66 -1.16 -7.50
CA GLY A 196 8.71 -0.07 -7.67
C GLY A 196 8.69 0.92 -6.48
N PRO A 197 8.11 2.11 -6.66
CA PRO A 197 8.09 3.17 -5.66
C PRO A 197 7.38 2.74 -4.36
N LEU A 198 6.37 1.87 -4.45
CA LEU A 198 5.55 1.40 -3.33
C LEU A 198 5.85 -0.04 -2.90
N ARG A 199 6.93 -0.66 -3.39
CA ARG A 199 7.24 -2.06 -3.05
C ARG A 199 7.30 -2.26 -1.54
N GLY A 200 6.48 -3.16 -1.03
CA GLY A 200 6.44 -3.55 0.37
C GLY A 200 5.94 -2.47 1.34
N THR A 201 5.16 -1.50 0.86
CA THR A 201 4.60 -0.42 1.68
C THR A 201 3.11 -0.63 1.94
N VAL A 202 2.60 0.07 2.95
CA VAL A 202 1.17 0.21 3.22
C VAL A 202 0.74 1.65 2.90
N SER A 203 -0.39 1.79 2.21
CA SER A 203 -0.95 3.08 1.81
C SER A 203 -2.36 3.28 2.35
N PHE A 204 -2.69 4.54 2.64
CA PHE A 204 -3.91 4.95 3.31
C PHE A 204 -4.65 5.97 2.44
N HIS A 205 -5.89 5.65 2.06
CA HIS A 205 -6.70 6.45 1.15
C HIS A 205 -8.00 6.86 1.84
N PRO A 206 -8.38 8.15 1.85
CA PRO A 206 -9.70 8.55 2.34
C PRO A 206 -10.80 7.97 1.44
N VAL A 207 -11.92 7.58 2.02
CA VAL A 207 -13.08 7.00 1.34
C VAL A 207 -14.34 7.70 1.84
N GLY A 208 -15.03 8.37 0.93
CA GLY A 208 -16.32 9.01 1.17
C GLY A 208 -17.49 8.06 0.94
N ARG A 209 -18.70 8.63 0.87
CA ARG A 209 -19.94 7.90 0.54
C ARG A 209 -19.97 7.49 -0.93
N THR A 210 -19.34 8.30 -1.78
CA THR A 210 -19.25 8.11 -3.22
C THR A 210 -17.78 8.17 -3.67
N LEU A 211 -17.49 7.69 -4.87
CA LEU A 211 -16.19 7.77 -5.48
C LEU A 211 -15.81 9.25 -5.74
N HIS A 212 -16.77 10.10 -6.07
CA HIS A 212 -16.55 11.54 -6.21
C HIS A 212 -15.99 12.17 -4.92
N GLU A 213 -16.61 11.89 -3.77
CA GLU A 213 -16.09 12.35 -2.47
C GLU A 213 -14.73 11.73 -2.15
N THR A 214 -14.55 10.44 -2.45
CA THR A 214 -13.29 9.71 -2.25
C THR A 214 -12.13 10.36 -3.01
N LEU A 215 -12.34 10.69 -4.29
CA LEU A 215 -11.30 11.28 -5.14
C LEU A 215 -10.96 12.72 -4.72
N LEU A 216 -11.96 13.53 -4.38
CA LEU A 216 -11.73 14.90 -3.90
C LEU A 216 -11.07 14.94 -2.52
N ALA A 217 -11.46 14.04 -1.60
CA ALA A 217 -10.79 13.89 -0.31
C ALA A 217 -9.35 13.37 -0.47
N GLY A 218 -9.10 12.57 -1.52
CA GLY A 218 -7.78 12.04 -1.85
C GLY A 218 -6.79 13.05 -2.43
N CYS A 219 -7.25 14.26 -2.79
CA CYS A 219 -6.38 15.33 -3.29
C CYS A 219 -5.62 16.00 -2.11
N ALA A 220 -4.29 15.97 -2.14
CA ALA A 220 -3.43 16.66 -1.16
C ALA A 220 -2.90 17.95 -1.77
N PRO A 221 -2.98 19.13 -1.12
CA PRO A 221 -2.57 20.41 -1.70
C PRO A 221 -1.06 20.48 -1.97
N PHE A 222 -0.65 21.42 -2.82
CA PHE A 222 0.77 21.77 -2.96
C PHE A 222 1.27 22.45 -1.68
N THR A 223 2.41 21.99 -1.15
CA THR A 223 3.04 22.55 0.06
C THR A 223 4.49 22.98 -0.18
N GLY A 224 4.93 23.07 -1.44
CA GLY A 224 6.26 23.54 -1.80
C GLY A 224 6.27 25.04 -2.08
N ASP A 225 7.47 25.60 -2.22
CA ASP A 225 7.63 27.01 -2.60
C ASP A 225 7.43 27.21 -4.11
N GLU A 226 8.06 26.34 -4.93
CA GLU A 226 7.95 26.38 -6.40
C GLU A 226 7.97 24.96 -6.97
N LEU A 227 7.28 24.77 -8.11
CA LEU A 227 7.34 23.51 -8.85
C LEU A 227 8.69 23.41 -9.61
N PRO A 228 9.45 22.32 -9.46
CA PRO A 228 10.73 22.16 -10.16
C PRO A 228 10.62 22.12 -11.70
N ALA A 229 9.44 21.76 -12.21
CA ALA A 229 9.11 21.67 -13.63
C ALA A 229 7.59 21.67 -13.79
N ALA A 230 7.11 21.92 -15.01
CA ALA A 230 5.71 21.70 -15.37
C ALA A 230 5.29 20.26 -15.02
N ASP A 231 4.16 20.13 -14.35
CA ASP A 231 3.66 18.82 -13.93
C ASP A 231 2.93 18.12 -15.07
N THR A 232 3.28 16.86 -15.32
CA THR A 232 2.61 16.00 -16.32
C THR A 232 2.51 14.56 -15.83
N CYS A 233 1.41 13.89 -16.12
CA CYS A 233 1.33 12.45 -15.99
C CYS A 233 2.04 11.77 -17.17
N PRO A 234 2.52 10.51 -17.06
CA PRO A 234 3.25 9.85 -18.14
C PRO A 234 2.50 9.76 -19.48
N TRP A 235 1.17 9.63 -19.46
CA TRP A 235 0.36 9.61 -20.69
C TRP A 235 0.15 11.01 -21.31
N GLU A 236 0.41 12.07 -20.55
CA GLU A 236 0.35 13.46 -21.01
C GLU A 236 1.64 13.88 -21.74
N ASP A 237 2.74 13.14 -21.53
CA ASP A 237 4.02 13.44 -22.17
C ASP A 237 3.94 13.24 -23.70
N PRO A 238 4.43 14.21 -24.51
CA PRO A 238 4.27 14.16 -25.96
C PRO A 238 5.11 13.08 -26.65
N ALA A 239 6.13 12.58 -25.96
CA ALA A 239 7.07 11.59 -26.48
C ALA A 239 7.15 10.38 -25.53
N PRO A 240 7.43 9.18 -26.07
CA PRO A 240 7.63 7.99 -25.25
C PRO A 240 8.85 8.14 -24.30
N PRO A 241 8.91 7.34 -23.22
CA PRO A 241 10.02 7.40 -22.28
C PRO A 241 11.36 7.06 -22.94
N ASP A 242 12.39 7.85 -22.65
CA ASP A 242 13.78 7.53 -23.01
C ASP A 242 14.49 6.90 -21.80
N PRO A 243 14.92 5.62 -21.88
CA PRO A 243 15.60 4.94 -20.78
C PRO A 243 17.02 5.45 -20.50
N ASP A 244 17.68 6.06 -21.48
CA ASP A 244 19.06 6.56 -21.39
C ASP A 244 19.09 8.02 -20.89
N ALA A 245 17.98 8.74 -21.01
CA ALA A 245 17.83 10.10 -20.50
C ALA A 245 17.72 10.13 -18.97
N PRO A 246 18.22 11.20 -18.32
CA PRO A 246 17.95 11.45 -16.91
C PRO A 246 16.44 11.46 -16.64
N PRO A 247 15.97 10.84 -15.54
CA PRO A 247 14.57 10.91 -15.15
C PRO A 247 14.12 12.37 -15.02
N ARG A 248 12.93 12.66 -15.53
CA ARG A 248 12.32 13.97 -15.35
C ARG A 248 12.15 14.27 -13.85
N PRO A 249 12.29 15.53 -13.42
CA PRO A 249 12.06 15.92 -12.03
C PRO A 249 10.68 15.47 -11.55
N VAL A 250 10.58 15.08 -10.29
CA VAL A 250 9.28 14.72 -9.70
C VAL A 250 8.52 16.01 -9.39
N SER A 251 7.46 16.26 -10.16
CA SER A 251 6.50 17.35 -9.99
C SER A 251 5.20 16.85 -9.34
N TRP A 252 4.42 17.80 -8.80
CA TRP A 252 3.17 17.54 -8.07
C TRP A 252 1.96 18.01 -8.88
N PRO A 253 0.81 17.31 -8.83
CA PRO A 253 0.63 15.96 -8.27
C PRO A 253 0.93 14.83 -9.27
N GLY A 254 0.93 15.12 -10.57
CA GLY A 254 0.95 14.16 -11.66
C GLY A 254 2.14 13.20 -11.60
N ARG A 255 3.38 13.70 -11.70
CA ARG A 255 4.57 12.82 -11.68
C ARG A 255 4.78 12.14 -10.35
N LEU A 256 4.52 12.83 -9.24
CA LEU A 256 4.60 12.27 -7.89
C LEU A 256 3.69 11.06 -7.75
N LEU A 257 2.46 11.12 -8.26
CA LEU A 257 1.50 10.04 -8.11
C LEU A 257 1.66 8.95 -9.16
N THR A 258 2.07 9.28 -10.39
CA THR A 258 1.96 8.37 -11.54
C THR A 258 3.26 8.13 -12.31
N GLY A 259 4.26 9.00 -12.15
CA GLY A 259 5.48 9.04 -12.96
C GLY A 259 6.72 8.40 -12.34
N MET A 260 6.58 7.71 -11.20
CA MET A 260 7.74 7.18 -10.44
C MET A 260 8.05 5.70 -10.73
N SER A 261 7.47 5.13 -11.78
CA SER A 261 7.72 3.74 -12.17
C SER A 261 9.21 3.50 -12.41
N ARG A 262 9.68 2.33 -11.98
CA ARG A 262 11.05 1.84 -12.25
C ARG A 262 11.08 0.75 -13.31
N HIS A 263 9.90 0.33 -13.76
CA HIS A 263 9.70 -0.73 -14.74
C HIS A 263 9.12 -0.18 -16.03
N ALA A 264 9.66 -0.65 -17.14
CA ALA A 264 9.12 -0.50 -18.48
C ALA A 264 8.36 -1.79 -18.80
N ILE A 265 7.15 -1.64 -19.33
CA ILE A 265 6.24 -2.75 -19.61
C ILE A 265 5.69 -2.56 -21.03
N LEU A 266 5.51 -3.65 -21.76
CA LEU A 266 4.79 -3.66 -23.03
C LEU A 266 3.97 -4.94 -23.14
N LEU A 267 2.66 -4.81 -23.31
CA LEU A 267 1.73 -5.93 -23.46
C LEU A 267 1.73 -6.40 -24.91
N VAL A 268 1.66 -7.71 -25.12
CA VAL A 268 1.52 -8.33 -26.44
C VAL A 268 0.04 -8.71 -26.62
N PRO A 269 -0.69 -8.04 -27.53
CA PRO A 269 -2.10 -8.33 -27.74
C PRO A 269 -2.30 -9.71 -28.37
N GLY A 270 -3.45 -10.34 -28.07
CA GLY A 270 -4.02 -11.38 -28.92
C GLY A 270 -4.72 -10.79 -30.15
N ASP A 271 -5.26 -11.66 -30.99
CA ASP A 271 -5.79 -11.30 -32.33
C ASP A 271 -6.86 -10.20 -32.30
N ASP A 272 -7.68 -10.14 -31.25
CA ASP A 272 -8.78 -9.19 -31.10
C ASP A 272 -8.50 -8.04 -30.12
N GLY A 273 -7.34 -8.02 -29.46
CA GLY A 273 -7.04 -7.07 -28.38
C GLY A 273 -7.84 -7.28 -27.09
N ALA A 274 -8.77 -8.24 -27.03
CA ALA A 274 -9.51 -8.56 -25.80
C ALA A 274 -8.67 -9.37 -24.81
N THR A 275 -7.57 -9.97 -25.30
CA THR A 275 -6.63 -10.75 -24.50
C THR A 275 -5.19 -10.30 -24.69
N VAL A 276 -4.35 -10.61 -23.72
CA VAL A 276 -2.90 -10.43 -23.73
C VAL A 276 -2.26 -11.81 -23.67
N THR A 277 -1.45 -12.10 -24.68
CA THR A 277 -0.81 -13.41 -24.88
C THR A 277 0.57 -13.47 -24.23
N ASP A 278 1.27 -12.33 -24.16
CA ASP A 278 2.56 -12.18 -23.52
C ASP A 278 2.80 -10.74 -23.06
N ALA A 279 3.92 -10.50 -22.37
CA ALA A 279 4.35 -9.15 -22.00
C ALA A 279 5.88 -9.06 -21.98
N TYR A 280 6.40 -7.86 -22.24
CA TYR A 280 7.76 -7.47 -21.93
C TYR A 280 7.76 -6.75 -20.58
N LEU A 281 8.78 -7.03 -19.76
CA LEU A 281 9.05 -6.35 -18.51
C LEU A 281 10.56 -6.17 -18.39
N SER A 282 11.01 -4.92 -18.30
CA SER A 282 12.40 -4.59 -18.02
C SER A 282 12.50 -3.27 -17.24
N TRP A 283 13.70 -2.75 -17.08
CA TRP A 283 13.92 -1.49 -16.36
C TRP A 283 13.50 -0.29 -17.22
N ALA A 284 12.88 0.71 -16.59
CA ALA A 284 12.57 2.00 -17.23
C ALA A 284 13.75 2.98 -17.14
N THR A 285 14.49 2.96 -16.03
CA THR A 285 15.69 3.80 -15.85
C THR A 285 16.66 3.16 -14.86
N GLN A 286 17.97 3.32 -15.11
CA GLN A 286 19.06 2.89 -14.21
C GLN A 286 19.55 4.01 -13.28
N HIS A 287 19.03 5.23 -13.42
CA HIS A 287 19.42 6.35 -12.56
C HIS A 287 19.00 6.13 -11.09
N PRO A 288 19.74 6.65 -10.10
CA PRO A 288 19.40 6.48 -8.68
C PRO A 288 17.97 6.94 -8.34
N LYS A 289 17.39 6.36 -7.29
CA LYS A 289 16.08 6.79 -6.79
C LYS A 289 16.18 8.20 -6.19
N VAL A 290 15.27 9.07 -6.58
CA VAL A 290 15.09 10.37 -5.95
C VAL A 290 14.21 10.19 -4.70
N PRO A 291 14.64 10.65 -3.52
CA PRO A 291 13.84 10.56 -2.30
C PRO A 291 12.65 11.51 -2.39
N VAL A 292 11.43 10.96 -2.31
CA VAL A 292 10.17 11.71 -2.38
C VAL A 292 9.30 11.44 -1.16
N THR A 293 8.33 12.32 -0.90
CA THR A 293 7.29 12.12 0.11
C THR A 293 5.98 11.81 -0.62
N ASP A 294 5.52 10.57 -0.54
CA ASP A 294 4.21 10.15 -1.07
C ASP A 294 3.12 10.56 -0.06
N PRO A 295 2.03 11.21 -0.51
CA PRO A 295 1.01 11.77 0.37
C PRO A 295 0.12 10.71 1.06
N TYR A 296 0.15 9.45 0.62
CA TYR A 296 -0.68 8.35 1.15
C TYR A 296 0.10 7.39 2.05
N LEU A 297 1.39 7.62 2.30
CA LEU A 297 2.23 6.75 3.12
C LEU A 297 2.49 7.36 4.50
N THR A 298 2.65 6.50 5.50
CA THR A 298 3.16 6.89 6.81
C THR A 298 4.67 6.77 6.86
N TYR A 299 5.29 7.70 7.58
CA TYR A 299 6.74 7.77 7.73
C TYR A 299 7.13 7.68 9.20
N HIS A 300 8.22 6.98 9.49
CA HIS A 300 8.89 6.98 10.78
C HIS A 300 10.21 7.75 10.68
N PHE A 301 10.47 8.58 11.68
CA PHE A 301 11.69 9.37 11.82
C PHE A 301 12.53 8.87 12.98
N ASP A 302 13.72 8.37 12.66
CA ASP A 302 14.73 7.98 13.63
C ASP A 302 15.77 9.08 13.75
N MET A 303 15.57 9.99 14.71
CA MET A 303 16.43 11.16 14.93
C MET A 303 17.88 10.80 15.25
N ALA A 304 18.14 9.57 15.74
CA ALA A 304 19.49 9.07 15.99
C ALA A 304 20.26 8.71 14.71
N LYS A 305 19.57 8.56 13.57
CA LYS A 305 20.19 8.28 12.27
C LYS A 305 20.52 9.57 11.50
N PRO A 306 21.58 9.54 10.66
CA PRO A 306 21.87 10.63 9.73
C PRO A 306 20.67 10.92 8.81
N LEU A 307 20.50 12.18 8.39
CA LEU A 307 19.40 12.64 7.54
C LEU A 307 18.98 11.68 6.40
N PRO A 308 19.89 11.12 5.56
CA PRO A 308 19.48 10.23 4.46
C PRO A 308 18.87 8.90 4.92
N ARG A 309 19.07 8.50 6.19
CA ARG A 309 18.53 7.26 6.78
C ARG A 309 17.57 7.51 7.95
N ARG A 310 17.33 8.79 8.25
CA ARG A 310 16.44 9.24 9.34
C ARG A 310 15.00 8.88 9.02
N ARG A 311 14.59 9.02 7.77
CA ARG A 311 13.22 8.76 7.32
C ARG A 311 13.08 7.36 6.75
N SER A 312 12.09 6.62 7.22
CA SER A 312 11.71 5.31 6.68
C SER A 312 10.20 5.22 6.48
N VAL A 313 9.77 4.60 5.39
CA VAL A 313 8.35 4.34 5.10
C VAL A 313 7.86 3.16 5.95
N ARG A 314 6.61 3.20 6.39
CA ARG A 314 5.97 2.04 7.03
C ARG A 314 5.85 0.88 6.03
N ARG A 315 6.47 -0.24 6.37
CA ARG A 315 6.36 -1.48 5.60
C ARG A 315 5.00 -2.12 5.86
N ALA A 316 4.43 -2.72 4.81
CA ALA A 316 3.30 -3.63 5.00
C ALA A 316 3.75 -4.87 5.76
N ASP A 317 2.85 -5.41 6.57
CA ASP A 317 3.07 -6.59 7.41
C ASP A 317 1.73 -7.33 7.47
N ALA A 318 1.64 -8.48 6.78
CA ALA A 318 0.40 -9.23 6.68
C ALA A 318 -0.02 -9.87 8.02
N ASP A 319 0.91 -10.04 8.96
CA ASP A 319 0.65 -10.55 10.31
C ASP A 319 0.19 -9.44 11.28
N ARG A 320 0.08 -8.19 10.79
CA ARG A 320 -0.30 -7.03 11.58
C ARG A 320 -1.70 -6.53 11.28
N ALA A 321 -2.60 -6.72 12.24
CA ALA A 321 -3.92 -6.10 12.24
C ALA A 321 -3.83 -4.56 12.21
N TRP A 322 -4.65 -3.93 11.38
CA TRP A 322 -4.57 -2.50 11.07
C TRP A 322 -4.89 -1.58 12.26
N TRP A 323 -5.73 -2.02 13.22
CA TRP A 323 -6.08 -1.22 14.40
C TRP A 323 -4.85 -0.87 15.26
N ARG A 324 -3.78 -1.66 15.13
CA ARG A 324 -2.49 -1.45 15.79
C ARG A 324 -1.73 -0.24 15.22
N GLU A 325 -2.23 0.39 14.16
CA GLU A 325 -1.64 1.58 13.52
C GLU A 325 -2.51 2.83 13.70
N LEU A 326 -3.63 2.73 14.42
CA LEU A 326 -4.58 3.84 14.56
C LEU A 326 -3.94 5.08 15.16
N ASP A 327 -3.04 4.90 16.12
CA ASP A 327 -2.25 5.97 16.74
C ASP A 327 -1.48 6.79 15.69
N THR A 328 -0.83 6.12 14.73
CA THR A 328 -0.08 6.79 13.65
C THR A 328 -0.95 7.56 12.66
N LEU A 329 -2.27 7.28 12.63
CA LEU A 329 -3.23 7.95 11.75
C LEU A 329 -3.97 9.09 12.45
N LEU A 330 -4.22 8.96 13.75
CA LEU A 330 -5.06 9.88 14.52
C LEU A 330 -4.29 11.04 15.16
N LEU A 331 -3.05 10.80 15.58
CA LEU A 331 -2.21 11.84 16.16
C LEU A 331 -1.67 12.75 15.06
N ALA A 332 -1.72 14.06 15.31
CA ALA A 332 -1.08 15.05 14.46
C ALA A 332 0.43 14.76 14.43
N GLY A 333 1.03 14.84 13.23
CA GLY A 333 2.48 14.70 13.12
C GLY A 333 3.15 15.91 13.75
N ASP A 334 3.83 15.75 14.88
CA ASP A 334 4.71 16.78 15.42
C ASP A 334 6.02 16.84 14.61
N GLU A 335 6.59 18.04 14.44
CA GLU A 335 7.88 18.22 13.76
C GLU A 335 9.03 17.48 14.46
N HIS A 336 8.83 17.12 15.73
CA HIS A 336 9.75 16.37 16.58
C HIS A 336 9.32 14.90 16.79
N GLY A 337 8.28 14.49 16.08
CA GLY A 337 7.66 13.19 16.18
C GLY A 337 8.51 12.06 15.64
N SER A 338 8.34 10.89 16.24
CA SER A 338 8.87 9.66 15.66
C SER A 338 8.06 9.18 14.44
N HIS A 339 6.88 9.75 14.19
CA HIS A 339 5.98 9.35 13.12
C HIS A 339 5.33 10.56 12.42
N ARG A 340 5.02 10.39 11.13
CA ARG A 340 4.17 11.31 10.36
C ARG A 340 3.08 10.52 9.66
N ARG A 341 1.84 10.97 9.87
CA ARG A 341 0.64 10.48 9.20
C ARG A 341 0.69 10.80 7.69
N PRO A 342 -0.15 10.17 6.86
CA PRO A 342 -0.21 10.49 5.43
C PRO A 342 -0.51 11.98 5.22
N ALA A 343 0.24 12.67 4.36
CA ALA A 343 0.07 14.11 4.13
C ALA A 343 -1.31 14.48 3.56
N VAL A 344 -1.96 13.54 2.86
CA VAL A 344 -3.35 13.73 2.41
C VAL A 344 -4.33 13.93 3.60
N PHE A 345 -3.95 13.52 4.82
CA PHE A 345 -4.79 13.69 6.00
C PHE A 345 -4.76 15.10 6.56
N ASP A 346 -3.76 15.89 6.21
CA ASP A 346 -3.52 17.21 6.82
C ASP A 346 -4.64 18.22 6.50
N THR A 347 -5.42 17.98 5.44
CA THR A 347 -6.55 18.84 5.04
C THR A 347 -7.93 18.18 5.18
N LEU A 348 -8.02 16.97 5.76
CA LEU A 348 -9.32 16.28 5.87
C LEU A 348 -10.27 16.98 6.85
N ASN A 349 -9.73 17.75 7.80
CA ASN A 349 -10.53 18.56 8.71
C ASN A 349 -11.22 19.75 8.02
N ASP A 350 -10.74 20.18 6.85
CA ASP A 350 -11.33 21.29 6.09
C ASP A 350 -12.52 20.85 5.20
N LEU A 351 -12.79 19.54 5.15
CA LEU A 351 -13.92 18.96 4.43
C LEU A 351 -15.26 19.37 5.08
N PRO A 352 -16.34 19.49 4.29
CA PRO A 352 -17.69 19.71 4.83
C PRO A 352 -18.08 18.64 5.86
N ASP A 353 -18.82 19.04 6.90
CA ASP A 353 -19.18 18.15 8.01
C ASP A 353 -19.89 16.86 7.58
N GLU A 354 -20.75 16.93 6.57
CA GLU A 354 -21.46 15.75 6.03
C GLU A 354 -20.52 14.69 5.45
N VAL A 355 -19.45 15.13 4.78
CA VAL A 355 -18.41 14.24 4.26
C VAL A 355 -17.53 13.77 5.42
N ARG A 356 -17.13 14.70 6.29
CA ARG A 356 -16.22 14.45 7.41
C ARG A 356 -16.73 13.37 8.37
N THR A 357 -18.02 13.42 8.71
CA THR A 357 -18.68 12.49 9.64
C THR A 357 -18.78 11.05 9.12
N THR A 358 -18.75 10.87 7.79
CA THR A 358 -18.89 9.57 7.14
C THR A 358 -17.57 9.05 6.56
N LEU A 359 -16.54 9.90 6.46
CA LEU A 359 -15.26 9.56 5.86
C LEU A 359 -14.56 8.43 6.61
N ARG A 360 -14.17 7.42 5.86
CA ARG A 360 -13.39 6.27 6.32
C ARG A 360 -12.01 6.31 5.69
N ILE A 361 -11.10 5.49 6.20
CA ILE A 361 -9.79 5.27 5.59
C ILE A 361 -9.73 3.85 5.06
N ARG A 362 -9.27 3.71 3.83
CA ARG A 362 -8.91 2.43 3.24
C ARG A 362 -7.43 2.19 3.33
N VAL A 363 -7.09 1.01 3.82
CA VAL A 363 -5.72 0.52 3.90
C VAL A 363 -5.49 -0.45 2.74
N HIS A 364 -4.42 -0.23 1.97
CA HIS A 364 -3.91 -1.19 1.00
C HIS A 364 -2.45 -1.50 1.36
N GLY A 365 -2.20 -2.74 1.78
CA GLY A 365 -0.86 -3.23 2.09
C GLY A 365 -0.46 -4.37 1.15
N PHE A 366 0.80 -4.36 0.73
CA PHE A 366 1.39 -5.49 0.03
C PHE A 366 2.67 -5.88 0.75
N ASP A 367 2.62 -6.96 1.54
CA ASP A 367 3.77 -7.48 2.27
C ASP A 367 4.73 -8.18 1.31
N GLN A 368 5.91 -7.58 1.17
CA GLN A 368 6.96 -7.96 0.25
C GLN A 368 8.31 -7.75 0.93
N ASP A 369 9.29 -8.60 0.63
CA ASP A 369 10.65 -8.37 1.10
C ASP A 369 11.38 -7.28 0.28
N ALA A 370 12.57 -6.88 0.74
CA ALA A 370 13.41 -5.95 0.00
C ALA A 370 14.03 -6.54 -1.29
N LYS A 371 13.90 -7.86 -1.48
CA LYS A 371 14.37 -8.61 -2.64
C LYS A 371 13.19 -8.89 -3.56
N ALA A 372 12.96 -10.13 -3.98
CA ALA A 372 11.97 -10.50 -4.98
C ALA A 372 10.86 -11.42 -4.45
N THR A 373 10.72 -11.54 -3.13
CA THR A 373 9.69 -12.37 -2.50
C THR A 373 8.48 -11.52 -2.18
N ASP A 374 7.31 -11.99 -2.62
CA ASP A 374 6.02 -11.41 -2.30
C ASP A 374 5.29 -12.39 -1.37
N TYR A 375 4.83 -11.92 -0.22
CA TYR A 375 4.19 -12.77 0.79
C TYR A 375 2.67 -12.77 0.61
N GLN A 376 2.05 -11.61 0.79
CA GLN A 376 0.60 -11.45 0.73
C GLN A 376 0.22 -9.98 0.59
N TRP A 377 -0.89 -9.68 -0.07
CA TRP A 377 -1.56 -8.37 0.03
C TRP A 377 -2.79 -8.45 0.92
N TYR A 378 -3.17 -7.31 1.49
CA TYR A 378 -4.36 -7.16 2.32
C TYR A 378 -5.00 -5.80 2.11
N THR A 379 -6.28 -5.72 2.44
CA THR A 379 -7.00 -4.46 2.52
C THR A 379 -7.86 -4.43 3.77
N ALA A 380 -8.06 -3.24 4.32
CA ALA A 380 -8.94 -2.99 5.45
C ALA A 380 -9.65 -1.65 5.26
N LEU A 381 -10.82 -1.51 5.88
CA LEU A 381 -11.57 -0.27 5.92
C LEU A 381 -11.81 0.09 7.39
N THR A 382 -11.45 1.30 7.75
CA THR A 382 -11.64 1.78 9.12
C THR A 382 -13.11 2.15 9.37
N PRO A 383 -13.54 2.20 10.64
CA PRO A 383 -14.69 3.02 11.02
C PRO A 383 -14.49 4.49 10.61
N PRO A 384 -15.53 5.34 10.64
CA PRO A 384 -15.34 6.78 10.45
C PRO A 384 -14.40 7.36 11.51
N LEU A 385 -13.14 7.62 11.13
CA LEU A 385 -12.06 7.96 12.07
C LEU A 385 -11.94 9.44 12.39
N LEU A 386 -12.49 10.32 11.55
CA LEU A 386 -12.23 11.76 11.66
C LEU A 386 -12.73 12.37 12.97
N HIS A 387 -13.76 11.78 13.59
CA HIS A 387 -14.21 12.20 14.92
C HIS A 387 -13.21 11.86 16.04
N TRP A 388 -12.24 10.99 15.78
CA TRP A 388 -11.24 10.56 16.76
C TRP A 388 -9.87 11.17 16.48
N MET A 389 -9.73 12.02 15.46
CA MET A 389 -8.48 12.72 15.19
C MET A 389 -8.18 13.73 16.30
N GLU A 390 -6.89 13.91 16.57
CA GLU A 390 -6.42 14.77 17.65
C GLU A 390 -6.95 16.21 17.55
N GLU A 391 -7.10 16.75 16.35
CA GLU A 391 -7.63 18.10 16.14
C GLU A 391 -9.11 18.25 16.56
N HIS A 392 -9.86 17.15 16.67
CA HIS A 392 -11.27 17.17 17.04
C HIS A 392 -11.52 16.64 18.46
N ASP A 393 -10.89 15.53 18.85
CA ASP A 393 -11.02 14.91 20.17
C ASP A 393 -9.65 14.41 20.66
N PRO A 394 -8.82 15.30 21.24
CA PRO A 394 -7.46 14.95 21.66
C PRO A 394 -7.44 13.90 22.78
N GLN A 395 -8.46 13.88 23.64
CA GLN A 395 -8.54 12.89 24.73
C GLN A 395 -8.78 11.48 24.17
N ARG A 396 -9.69 11.34 23.20
CA ARG A 396 -9.96 10.06 22.56
C ARG A 396 -8.82 9.62 21.65
N ALA A 397 -8.19 10.52 20.92
CA ALA A 397 -6.98 10.24 20.12
C ALA A 397 -5.86 9.68 21.02
N GLN A 398 -5.59 10.35 22.15
CA GLN A 398 -4.59 9.90 23.12
C GLN A 398 -4.98 8.56 23.76
N ARG A 399 -6.26 8.34 24.08
CA ARG A 399 -6.74 7.06 24.62
C ARG A 399 -6.50 5.91 23.64
N ILE A 400 -6.75 6.11 22.36
CA ILE A 400 -6.48 5.12 21.31
C ILE A 400 -4.97 4.85 21.25
N ALA A 401 -4.14 5.89 21.28
CA ALA A 401 -2.68 5.76 21.29
C ALA A 401 -2.18 4.95 22.50
N ASP A 402 -2.68 5.24 23.70
CA ASP A 402 -2.35 4.51 24.92
C ASP A 402 -2.73 3.03 24.81
N CYS A 403 -3.89 2.72 24.20
CA CYS A 403 -4.33 1.34 23.98
C CYS A 403 -3.44 0.61 22.97
N CYS A 404 -3.11 1.23 21.83
CA CYS A 404 -2.18 0.68 20.84
C CYS A 404 -0.81 0.41 21.47
N GLN A 405 -0.25 1.38 22.20
CA GLN A 405 1.05 1.25 22.86
C GLN A 405 1.04 0.15 23.93
N ALA A 406 -0.03 0.06 24.73
CA ALA A 406 -0.17 -0.96 25.76
C ALA A 406 -0.26 -2.37 25.17
N ALA A 407 -0.99 -2.54 24.06
CA ALA A 407 -1.07 -3.81 23.34
C ALA A 407 0.31 -4.22 22.78
N GLU A 408 1.02 -3.32 22.11
CA GLU A 408 2.35 -3.58 21.54
C GLU A 408 3.42 -3.86 22.61
N SER A 409 3.38 -3.12 23.72
CA SER A 409 4.26 -3.38 24.86
C SER A 409 4.01 -4.75 25.47
N THR A 410 2.73 -5.11 25.67
CA THR A 410 2.33 -6.42 26.19
C THR A 410 2.73 -7.55 25.25
N ALA A 411 2.58 -7.36 23.93
CA ALA A 411 2.99 -8.35 22.92
C ALA A 411 4.50 -8.62 22.95
N ARG A 412 5.32 -7.56 23.04
CA ARG A 412 6.78 -7.68 23.18
C ARG A 412 7.15 -8.44 24.45
N GLN A 413 6.54 -8.07 25.58
CA GLN A 413 6.75 -8.78 26.84
C GLN A 413 6.33 -10.25 26.74
N LEU A 414 5.18 -10.54 26.12
CA LEU A 414 4.69 -11.90 25.86
C LEU A 414 5.71 -12.71 25.05
N ALA A 415 6.27 -12.14 23.98
CA ALA A 415 7.28 -12.81 23.18
C ALA A 415 8.54 -13.15 23.99
N ASP A 416 9.03 -12.22 24.80
CA ASP A 416 10.22 -12.40 25.63
C ASP A 416 10.03 -13.47 26.71
N VAL A 417 8.93 -13.41 27.46
CA VAL A 417 8.65 -14.40 28.51
C VAL A 417 8.35 -15.78 27.94
N THR A 418 7.74 -15.84 26.74
CA THR A 418 7.47 -17.11 26.05
C THR A 418 8.76 -17.75 25.56
N ARG A 419 9.71 -16.94 25.06
CA ARG A 419 11.04 -17.40 24.67
C ARG A 419 11.77 -18.02 25.86
N GLN A 420 11.80 -17.32 26.99
CA GLN A 420 12.41 -17.81 28.23
C GLN A 420 11.73 -19.09 28.74
N ALA A 421 10.40 -19.12 28.75
CA ALA A 421 9.64 -20.29 29.21
C ALA A 421 9.90 -21.53 28.34
N TRP A 422 10.00 -21.36 27.03
CA TRP A 422 10.36 -22.45 26.12
C TRP A 422 11.76 -23.00 26.41
N GLU A 423 12.74 -22.12 26.65
CA GLU A 423 14.12 -22.51 26.94
C GLU A 423 14.24 -23.30 28.25
N GLU A 424 13.56 -22.86 29.30
CA GLU A 424 13.50 -23.55 30.59
C GLU A 424 12.78 -24.90 30.46
N ALA A 425 11.69 -24.96 29.68
CA ALA A 425 10.94 -26.19 29.45
C ALA A 425 11.74 -27.23 28.65
N ALA A 426 12.48 -26.78 27.62
CA ALA A 426 13.25 -27.65 26.72
C ALA A 426 14.62 -28.08 27.29
N THR A 427 15.18 -27.30 28.21
CA THR A 427 16.50 -27.58 28.82
C THR A 427 16.48 -27.26 30.32
N PRO A 428 15.84 -28.12 31.14
CA PRO A 428 15.74 -27.89 32.58
C PRO A 428 17.13 -27.86 33.22
N GLY A 429 17.47 -26.81 33.98
CA GLY A 429 18.71 -26.74 34.77
C GLY A 429 19.86 -25.90 34.19
N ARG A 430 19.69 -25.23 33.04
CA ARG A 430 20.65 -24.23 32.51
C ARG A 430 20.26 -22.77 32.79
N ALA A 431 19.51 -22.53 33.87
CA ALA A 431 19.18 -21.17 34.30
C ALA A 431 20.48 -20.37 34.53
N GLY A 432 20.72 -19.35 33.69
CA GLY A 432 21.90 -18.47 33.79
C GLY A 432 23.08 -18.78 32.87
N SER A 433 23.03 -19.83 32.03
CA SER A 433 24.03 -20.03 30.96
C SER A 433 23.65 -19.19 29.72
N PRO A 434 24.56 -18.44 29.09
CA PRO A 434 24.24 -17.70 27.87
C PRO A 434 23.79 -18.68 26.78
N ALA A 435 22.52 -18.56 26.36
CA ALA A 435 21.98 -19.36 25.28
C ALA A 435 22.81 -19.10 24.01
N ARG A 436 23.27 -20.17 23.35
CA ARG A 436 23.82 -20.02 22.00
C ARG A 436 22.72 -19.38 21.14
N PRO A 437 23.01 -18.33 20.35
CA PRO A 437 22.01 -17.68 19.52
C PRO A 437 21.38 -18.72 18.60
N ARG A 438 20.09 -19.00 18.83
CA ARG A 438 19.34 -19.96 18.01
C ARG A 438 19.00 -19.29 16.68
N ARG A 439 19.24 -20.02 15.59
CA ARG A 439 19.00 -19.55 14.22
C ARG A 439 17.50 -19.50 13.87
N LYS A 440 16.62 -20.11 14.67
CA LYS A 440 15.16 -20.15 14.48
C LYS A 440 14.45 -19.77 15.78
N GLU A 441 13.41 -18.96 15.65
CA GLU A 441 12.56 -18.53 16.75
C GLU A 441 11.82 -19.73 17.38
N PRO A 442 11.64 -19.77 18.71
CA PRO A 442 10.91 -20.85 19.36
C PRO A 442 9.47 -20.99 18.88
N ALA A 443 9.01 -22.23 18.71
CA ALA A 443 7.68 -22.54 18.22
C ALA A 443 6.54 -21.96 19.07
N TRP A 444 6.75 -21.71 20.36
CA TRP A 444 5.74 -21.10 21.22
C TRP A 444 5.51 -19.63 20.94
N VAL A 445 6.53 -18.87 20.51
CA VAL A 445 6.42 -17.41 20.36
C VAL A 445 5.43 -17.05 19.26
N GLY A 446 5.62 -17.58 18.05
CA GLY A 446 4.69 -17.36 16.94
C GLY A 446 3.26 -17.84 17.23
N LYS A 447 3.11 -19.00 17.89
CA LYS A 447 1.79 -19.52 18.29
C LYS A 447 1.10 -18.63 19.33
N CYS A 448 1.84 -18.12 20.32
CA CYS A 448 1.30 -17.19 21.31
C CYS A 448 0.88 -15.87 20.66
N ALA A 449 1.70 -15.32 19.75
CA ALA A 449 1.35 -14.11 19.02
C ALA A 449 0.07 -14.28 18.18
N ALA A 450 -0.03 -15.38 17.43
CA ALA A 450 -1.21 -15.71 16.62
C ALA A 450 -2.49 -15.88 17.46
N ARG A 451 -2.39 -16.31 18.71
CA ARG A 451 -3.51 -16.39 19.66
C ARG A 451 -3.80 -15.06 20.36
N TYR A 452 -2.78 -14.27 20.64
CA TYR A 452 -2.88 -13.02 21.37
C TYR A 452 -3.58 -11.93 20.57
N TRP A 453 -3.20 -11.71 19.30
CA TRP A 453 -3.69 -10.57 18.54
C TRP A 453 -5.22 -10.53 18.34
N PRO A 454 -5.91 -11.64 18.02
CA PRO A 454 -7.37 -11.64 17.96
C PRO A 454 -8.05 -11.33 19.32
N LEU A 455 -7.47 -11.82 20.42
CA LEU A 455 -7.96 -11.49 21.77
C LEU A 455 -7.71 -10.01 22.11
N ALA A 456 -6.54 -9.50 21.74
CA ALA A 456 -6.18 -8.10 21.95
C ALA A 456 -7.09 -7.16 21.16
N GLU A 457 -7.46 -7.49 19.92
CA GLU A 457 -8.39 -6.70 19.13
C GLU A 457 -9.76 -6.58 19.80
N SER A 458 -10.30 -7.70 20.31
CA SER A 458 -11.57 -7.70 21.04
C SER A 458 -11.50 -6.81 22.29
N VAL A 459 -10.38 -6.89 23.02
CA VAL A 459 -10.12 -6.05 24.19
C VAL A 459 -9.95 -4.57 23.81
N PHE A 460 -9.30 -4.28 22.69
CA PHE A 460 -9.08 -2.91 22.21
C PHE A 460 -10.42 -2.20 22.01
N TRP A 461 -11.35 -2.81 21.27
CA TRP A 461 -12.67 -2.20 21.03
C TRP A 461 -13.46 -2.02 22.33
N GLN A 462 -13.41 -2.99 23.25
CA GLN A 462 -14.05 -2.85 24.57
C GLN A 462 -13.45 -1.69 25.40
N LEU A 463 -12.14 -1.46 25.33
CA LEU A 463 -11.47 -0.36 26.04
C LEU A 463 -11.79 1.02 25.47
N LEU A 464 -12.30 1.10 24.24
CA LEU A 464 -12.79 2.36 23.66
C LEU A 464 -14.20 2.69 24.16
N ASP A 465 -14.98 1.68 24.55
CA ASP A 465 -16.30 1.86 25.16
C ASP A 465 -16.23 2.08 26.69
N ASP A 466 -15.12 1.66 27.33
CA ASP A 466 -14.84 1.84 28.76
C ASP A 466 -13.52 2.64 28.96
N PRO A 467 -13.59 3.99 28.99
CA PRO A 467 -12.40 4.84 29.09
C PRO A 467 -11.68 4.73 30.44
N ASP A 468 -12.37 4.31 31.50
CA ASP A 468 -11.81 4.20 32.86
C ASP A 468 -11.02 2.90 33.06
N ALA A 469 -11.27 1.88 32.22
CA ALA A 469 -10.51 0.63 32.27
C ALA A 469 -9.02 0.84 31.97
N ALA A 470 -8.15 0.22 32.76
CA ALA A 470 -6.70 0.29 32.57
C ALA A 470 -6.22 -0.60 31.40
N PRO A 471 -5.70 -0.04 30.28
CA PRO A 471 -5.38 -0.81 29.07
C PRO A 471 -4.38 -1.93 29.31
N THR A 472 -3.25 -1.63 29.98
CA THR A 472 -2.18 -2.61 30.25
C THR A 472 -2.69 -3.86 30.96
N ARG A 473 -3.59 -3.70 31.95
CA ARG A 473 -4.13 -4.84 32.70
C ARG A 473 -5.06 -5.69 31.84
N ALA A 474 -5.84 -5.08 30.95
CA ALA A 474 -6.72 -5.79 30.04
C ALA A 474 -5.92 -6.61 29.02
N PHE A 475 -4.93 -5.99 28.36
CA PHE A 475 -4.06 -6.70 27.41
C PHE A 475 -3.22 -7.79 28.08
N THR A 476 -2.74 -7.58 29.31
CA THR A 476 -2.01 -8.62 30.06
C THR A 476 -2.87 -9.86 30.29
N ARG A 477 -4.17 -9.70 30.58
CA ARG A 477 -5.10 -10.84 30.72
C ARG A 477 -5.25 -11.61 29.41
N ALA A 478 -5.34 -10.91 28.27
CA ALA A 478 -5.36 -11.54 26.95
C ALA A 478 -4.05 -12.30 26.67
N ALA A 479 -2.90 -11.72 26.99
CA ALA A 479 -1.59 -12.36 26.82
C ALA A 479 -1.43 -13.63 27.67
N VAL A 480 -1.87 -13.59 28.93
CA VAL A 480 -1.87 -14.78 29.81
C VAL A 480 -2.77 -15.88 29.27
N THR A 481 -3.92 -15.52 28.70
CA THR A 481 -4.85 -16.47 28.06
C THR A 481 -4.18 -17.14 26.87
N ALA A 482 -3.63 -16.35 25.94
CA ALA A 482 -2.90 -16.85 24.76
C ALA A 482 -1.73 -17.78 25.12
N LEU A 483 -0.93 -17.43 26.14
CA LEU A 483 0.17 -18.25 26.63
C LEU A 483 -0.33 -19.59 27.20
N ARG A 484 -1.37 -19.55 28.03
CA ARG A 484 -1.92 -20.76 28.67
C ARG A 484 -2.52 -21.73 27.67
N GLU A 485 -3.25 -21.22 26.67
CA GLU A 485 -3.84 -22.03 25.60
C GLU A 485 -2.76 -22.65 24.71
N THR A 486 -1.78 -21.86 24.28
CA THR A 486 -0.68 -22.34 23.42
C THR A 486 0.15 -23.44 24.09
N THR A 487 0.31 -23.36 25.41
CA THR A 487 1.16 -24.27 26.18
C THR A 487 0.39 -25.40 26.87
N ALA A 488 -0.93 -25.50 26.70
CA ALA A 488 -1.79 -26.44 27.43
C ALA A 488 -1.28 -27.89 27.35
N THR A 489 -0.99 -28.38 26.14
CA THR A 489 -0.49 -29.75 25.93
C THR A 489 0.88 -29.98 26.57
N ALA A 490 1.79 -28.99 26.48
CA ALA A 490 3.13 -29.12 27.05
C ALA A 490 3.09 -29.13 28.58
N ARG A 491 2.23 -28.29 29.18
CA ARG A 491 1.99 -28.24 30.63
C ARG A 491 1.39 -29.53 31.17
N ALA A 492 0.51 -30.18 30.40
CA ALA A 492 -0.07 -31.47 30.77
C ALA A 492 0.95 -32.62 30.73
N ARG A 493 1.98 -32.53 29.88
CA ARG A 493 2.98 -33.59 29.68
C ARG A 493 4.26 -33.41 30.49
N HIS A 494 4.63 -32.17 30.84
CA HIS A 494 5.93 -31.88 31.45
C HIS A 494 5.82 -30.88 32.62
N ASN A 495 6.29 -31.30 33.80
CA ASN A 495 6.33 -30.44 34.99
C ASN A 495 7.25 -29.22 34.82
N SER A 496 8.35 -29.36 34.08
CA SER A 496 9.24 -28.24 33.74
C SER A 496 8.50 -27.15 32.94
N ALA A 497 7.68 -27.55 31.97
CA ALA A 497 6.84 -26.63 31.20
C ALA A 497 5.77 -25.97 32.07
N ALA A 498 5.14 -26.71 32.98
CA ALA A 498 4.18 -26.14 33.94
C ALA A 498 4.81 -25.05 34.83
N ARG A 499 6.02 -25.30 35.36
CA ARG A 499 6.77 -24.33 36.16
C ARG A 499 7.19 -23.09 35.35
N ALA A 500 7.78 -23.31 34.19
CA ALA A 500 8.25 -22.24 33.31
C ALA A 500 7.11 -21.30 32.89
N VAL A 501 5.94 -21.86 32.54
CA VAL A 501 4.76 -21.05 32.20
C VAL A 501 4.21 -20.30 33.42
N ALA A 502 4.23 -20.89 34.62
CA ALA A 502 3.81 -20.18 35.83
C ALA A 502 4.71 -18.97 36.13
N LEU A 503 6.03 -19.11 35.95
CA LEU A 503 6.98 -18.00 36.05
C LEU A 503 6.74 -16.92 35.00
N ALA A 504 6.51 -17.31 33.73
CA ALA A 504 6.19 -16.37 32.66
C ALA A 504 4.88 -15.61 32.92
N VAL A 505 3.84 -16.26 33.45
CA VAL A 505 2.59 -15.59 33.84
C VAL A 505 2.84 -14.58 34.97
N ARG A 506 3.67 -14.91 35.96
CA ARG A 506 4.06 -13.99 37.03
C ARG A 506 4.85 -12.79 36.47
N GLU A 507 5.70 -13.02 35.48
CA GLU A 507 6.46 -11.96 34.79
C GLU A 507 5.54 -11.01 34.03
N LEU A 508 4.52 -11.53 33.32
CA LEU A 508 3.55 -10.70 32.59
C LEU A 508 2.80 -9.72 33.51
N TYR A 509 2.46 -10.14 34.73
CA TYR A 509 1.83 -9.25 35.70
C TYR A 509 2.81 -8.33 36.44
N ARG A 510 4.13 -8.53 36.29
CA ARG A 510 5.11 -7.66 36.93
C ARG A 510 5.14 -6.33 36.16
N ARG A 511 4.95 -5.23 36.87
CA ARG A 511 5.13 -3.89 36.30
C ARG A 511 6.55 -3.76 35.77
N GLN A 512 6.71 -3.54 34.47
CA GLN A 512 8.01 -3.12 33.95
C GLN A 512 8.32 -1.70 34.44
N PRO A 513 9.54 -1.43 34.93
CA PRO A 513 9.97 -0.08 35.21
C PRO A 513 10.03 0.73 33.89
N ASN A 514 9.44 1.92 33.91
CA ASN A 514 9.35 2.80 32.74
C ASN A 514 10.78 3.19 32.26
N PRO A 515 11.19 2.90 31.01
CA PRO A 515 12.55 3.16 30.55
C PRO A 515 12.93 4.66 30.49
N GLN A 516 11.97 5.57 30.55
CA GLN A 516 12.19 7.02 30.43
C GLN A 516 12.73 7.71 31.70
N ARG A 517 12.91 6.98 32.82
CA ARG A 517 13.56 7.51 34.04
C ARG A 517 15.01 7.04 34.16
N LYS A 518 15.85 7.32 33.16
CA LYS A 518 17.30 7.41 33.39
C LYS A 518 17.68 8.88 33.44
N THR A 519 17.67 9.35 34.68
CA THR A 519 18.24 10.59 35.21
C THR A 519 19.36 11.19 34.37
N SER A 520 19.12 12.43 33.94
CA SER A 520 20.14 13.47 33.91
C SER A 520 20.88 13.47 35.26
N ARG A 521 22.18 13.21 35.18
CA ARG A 521 23.18 13.66 36.15
C ARG A 521 24.34 14.22 35.36
#